data_AF-A0A3N0C3E1-F1
#
_entry.id   AF-A0A3N0C3E1-F1
#
_cell.length_a   1.000
_cell.length_b   1.000
_cell.length_c   1.000
_cell.angle_alpha   90.00
_cell.angle_beta   90.00
_cell.angle_gamma   90.00
#
_symmetry.space_group_name_H-M   'P 1'
#
loop_
_entity.id
_entity.type
_entity.pdbx_description
1 polymer ?
#
loop_
_entity_poly.entity_id
_entity_poly.type
_entity_poly.pdbx_seq_one_letter_code
_entity_poly.pdbx_strand_id
1 'polypeptide(L)'
;MAGQFELFTDAESRIRFRLVARDGSVLAVSTPFEDKRAAADGIRAVRECAGTGLIKEVRSSPWAGSSRNSGSPSPAHRRHRHAPAV
;
A
#
# COMPACT_ATOMS: atom_id res chain seq x y z
N MET A 1 17.57 21.43 -7.46
CA MET A 1 18.24 20.34 -8.22
C MET A 1 17.29 19.16 -8.33
N ALA A 2 17.04 18.67 -9.54
CA ALA A 2 16.01 17.67 -9.84
C ALA A 2 16.46 16.25 -9.50
N GLY A 3 15.50 15.36 -9.20
CA GLY A 3 15.74 13.92 -9.14
C GLY A 3 16.14 13.34 -10.51
N GLN A 4 16.65 12.12 -10.51
CA GLN A 4 17.17 11.44 -11.71
C GLN A 4 16.38 10.16 -12.01
N PHE A 5 16.23 9.84 -13.30
CA PHE A 5 15.70 8.56 -13.75
C PHE A 5 16.85 7.63 -14.10
N GLU A 6 16.88 6.45 -13.50
CA GLU A 6 17.89 5.42 -13.76
C GLU A 6 17.24 4.20 -14.41
N LEU A 7 17.76 3.79 -15.57
CA LEU A 7 17.37 2.53 -16.23
C LEU A 7 18.24 1.38 -15.71
N PHE A 8 17.63 0.26 -15.38
CA PHE A 8 18.34 -0.95 -14.99
C PHE A 8 17.60 -2.19 -15.50
N THR A 9 18.33 -3.28 -15.65
CA THR A 9 17.77 -4.59 -15.97
C THR A 9 17.67 -5.40 -14.68
N ASP A 10 16.49 -5.94 -14.38
CA ASP A 10 16.29 -6.80 -13.21
C ASP A 10 16.75 -8.25 -13.49
N ALA A 11 16.80 -9.09 -12.45
CA ALA A 11 17.16 -10.50 -12.51
C ALA A 11 16.35 -11.31 -13.54
N GLU A 12 15.11 -10.90 -13.81
CA GLU A 12 14.25 -11.50 -14.85
C GLU A 12 14.58 -11.03 -16.28
N SER A 13 15.71 -10.36 -16.49
CA SER A 13 16.09 -9.74 -17.78
C SER A 13 15.08 -8.71 -18.30
N ARG A 14 14.25 -8.15 -17.42
CA ARG A 14 13.28 -7.11 -17.76
C ARG A 14 13.84 -5.73 -17.49
N ILE A 15 13.52 -4.77 -18.35
CA ILE A 15 14.01 -3.40 -18.21
C ILE A 15 13.07 -2.63 -17.31
N ARG A 16 13.60 -1.97 -16.29
CA ARG A 16 12.85 -1.09 -15.41
C ARG A 16 13.56 0.25 -15.30
N PHE A 17 12.83 1.25 -14.84
CA PHE A 17 13.43 2.48 -14.38
C PHE A 17 13.00 2.81 -12.96
N ARG A 18 13.83 3.56 -12.26
CA ARG A 18 13.50 4.14 -10.96
C ARG A 18 13.74 5.64 -10.97
N LEU A 19 12.93 6.36 -10.21
CA LEU A 19 13.12 7.77 -9.92
C LEU A 19 13.81 7.91 -8.57
N VAL A 20 14.96 8.59 -8.56
CA VAL A 20 15.79 8.79 -7.37
C VAL A 20 15.85 10.27 -7.02
N ALA A 21 15.63 10.59 -5.74
CA ALA A 21 15.79 11.92 -5.19
C ALA A 21 17.28 12.29 -5.02
N ARG A 22 17.56 13.56 -4.71
CA ARG A 22 18.95 14.05 -4.57
C ARG A 22 19.73 13.35 -3.46
N ASP A 23 19.03 12.92 -2.42
CA ASP A 23 19.56 12.19 -1.27
C ASP A 23 19.80 10.70 -1.57
N GLY A 24 19.48 10.22 -2.77
CA GLY A 24 19.59 8.81 -3.16
C GLY A 24 18.34 7.99 -2.83
N SER A 25 17.30 8.59 -2.26
CA SER A 25 16.05 7.90 -1.93
C SER A 25 15.26 7.54 -3.19
N VAL A 26 14.82 6.29 -3.30
CA VAL A 26 13.98 5.85 -4.42
C VAL A 26 12.55 6.32 -4.19
N LEU A 27 12.03 7.17 -5.08
CA LEU A 27 10.69 7.74 -5.01
C LEU A 27 9.65 6.90 -5.74
N ALA A 28 10.04 6.28 -6.86
CA ALA A 28 9.15 5.46 -7.68
C ALA A 28 9.94 4.40 -8.46
N VAL A 29 9.30 3.28 -8.74
CA VAL A 29 9.83 2.19 -9.58
C VAL A 29 8.78 1.84 -10.63
N SER A 30 9.21 1.69 -11.87
CA SER A 30 8.34 1.34 -12.97
C SER A 30 7.96 -0.13 -12.98
N THR A 31 6.90 -0.45 -13.72
CA THR A 31 6.66 -1.82 -14.19
C THR A 31 7.82 -2.30 -15.08
N PRO A 32 8.00 -3.61 -15.24
CA PRO A 32 8.90 -4.13 -16.25
C PRO A 32 8.45 -3.75 -17.66
N PHE A 33 9.41 -3.41 -18.49
CA PHE A 33 9.28 -3.19 -19.93
C PHE A 33 10.06 -4.25 -20.69
N GLU A 34 9.62 -4.51 -21.93
CA GLU A 34 10.27 -5.40 -22.88
C GLU A 34 11.57 -4.79 -23.45
N ASP A 35 11.55 -3.48 -23.75
CA ASP A 35 12.64 -2.81 -24.46
C ASP A 35 13.01 -1.46 -23.84
N LYS A 36 14.25 -1.01 -24.11
CA LYS A 36 14.75 0.29 -23.65
C LYS A 36 13.96 1.47 -24.22
N ARG A 37 13.43 1.33 -25.45
CA ARG A 37 12.58 2.34 -26.09
C ARG A 37 11.26 2.51 -25.33
N ALA A 38 10.59 1.40 -25.03
CA ALA A 38 9.37 1.41 -24.23
C ALA A 38 9.59 2.03 -22.83
N ALA A 39 10.72 1.70 -22.19
CA ALA A 39 11.08 2.32 -20.91
C ALA A 39 11.34 3.84 -21.04
N ALA A 40 11.99 4.29 -22.11
CA ALA A 40 12.22 5.72 -22.37
C ALA A 40 10.92 6.48 -22.63
N ASP A 41 9.97 5.90 -23.36
CA ASP A 41 8.65 6.48 -23.57
C ASP A 41 7.83 6.50 -22.27
N GLY A 42 7.97 5.48 -21.43
CA GLY A 42 7.44 5.48 -20.06
C GLY A 42 7.99 6.63 -19.21
N ILE A 43 9.29 6.91 -19.28
CA ILE A 43 9.90 8.06 -18.58
C ILE A 43 9.33 9.38 -19.10
N ARG A 44 9.15 9.54 -20.42
CA ARG A 44 8.56 10.75 -21.01
C ARG A 44 7.14 10.95 -20.48
N ALA A 45 6.31 9.91 -20.52
CA ALA A 45 4.95 9.96 -19.99
C ALA A 45 4.94 10.32 -18.49
N VAL A 46 5.84 9.73 -17.69
CA VAL A 46 5.95 10.09 -16.26
C VAL A 46 6.36 11.55 -16.08
N ARG A 47 7.29 12.08 -16.88
CA ARG A 47 7.70 13.49 -16.77
C ARG A 47 6.56 14.45 -17.11
N GLU A 48 5.78 14.13 -18.14
CA GLU A 48 4.61 14.91 -18.53
C GLU A 48 3.50 14.84 -17.47
N CYS A 49 3.18 13.63 -17.01
CA CYS A 49 2.13 13.41 -16.01
C CYS A 49 2.52 13.92 -14.62
N ALA A 50 3.77 13.74 -14.17
CA ALA A 50 4.19 14.13 -12.81
C ALA A 50 4.39 15.65 -12.67
N GLY A 51 4.63 16.36 -13.77
CA GLY A 51 4.76 17.82 -13.75
C GLY A 51 3.43 18.54 -13.42
N THR A 52 2.30 17.96 -13.81
CA THR A 52 0.96 18.58 -13.69
C THR A 52 -0.09 17.68 -13.04
N GLY A 53 0.28 16.45 -12.69
CA GLY A 53 -0.63 15.41 -12.23
C GLY A 53 -1.32 15.78 -10.93
N LEU A 54 -2.63 15.58 -10.89
CA LEU A 54 -3.43 15.79 -9.70
C LEU A 54 -3.31 14.60 -8.75
N ILE A 55 -3.20 14.89 -7.46
CA ILE A 55 -3.26 13.86 -6.41
C ILE A 55 -4.70 13.38 -6.32
N LYS A 56 -4.92 12.09 -6.60
CA LYS A 56 -6.22 11.44 -6.45
C LYS A 56 -6.10 10.32 -5.43
N GLU A 57 -6.91 10.40 -4.38
CA GLU A 57 -7.10 9.29 -3.46
C GLU A 57 -7.92 8.19 -4.17
N VAL A 58 -7.32 7.01 -4.33
CA VAL A 58 -8.06 5.82 -4.72
C VAL A 58 -8.43 5.11 -3.44
N ARG A 59 -9.75 4.88 -3.23
CA ARG A 59 -10.30 4.33 -1.98
C ARG A 59 -9.46 3.14 -1.51
N SER A 60 -8.76 3.32 -0.40
CA SER A 60 -8.37 2.19 0.42
C SER A 60 -9.70 1.57 0.86
N SER A 61 -9.99 0.34 0.45
CA SER A 61 -11.15 -0.38 1.00
C SER A 61 -11.08 -0.20 2.52
N PRO A 62 -12.09 0.40 3.17
CA PRO A 62 -12.06 0.51 4.61
C PRO A 62 -11.97 -0.93 5.09
N TRP A 63 -10.88 -1.24 5.78
CA TRP A 63 -10.69 -2.47 6.52
C TRP A 63 -12.03 -2.86 7.15
N ALA A 64 -12.71 -3.84 6.57
CA ALA A 64 -13.95 -4.40 7.09
C ALA A 64 -13.53 -5.50 8.08
N GLY A 65 -12.91 -5.10 9.20
CA GLY A 65 -12.00 -6.03 9.86
C GLY A 65 -11.79 -5.94 11.36
N SER A 66 -12.47 -5.10 12.16
CA SER A 66 -12.52 -5.33 13.63
C SER A 66 -13.64 -4.56 14.32
N SER A 67 -14.86 -5.06 14.17
CA SER A 67 -15.79 -5.06 15.30
C SER A 67 -16.05 -6.54 15.64
N ARG A 68 -15.11 -7.14 16.38
CA ARG A 68 -15.42 -8.35 17.14
C ARG A 68 -16.13 -7.85 18.40
N ASN A 69 -17.46 -7.86 18.35
CA ASN A 69 -18.32 -7.64 19.49
C ASN A 69 -18.10 -8.79 20.48
N SER A 70 -17.03 -8.71 21.28
CA SER A 70 -16.78 -9.59 22.41
C SER A 70 -17.67 -9.15 23.56
N GLY A 71 -18.83 -9.78 23.70
CA GLY A 71 -19.75 -9.45 24.77
C GLY A 71 -21.07 -10.20 24.72
N SER A 72 -21.06 -11.51 24.47
CA SER A 72 -22.17 -12.35 24.92
C SER A 72 -21.95 -12.62 26.41
N PRO A 73 -22.77 -12.09 27.34
CA PRO A 73 -22.70 -12.56 28.72
C PRO A 73 -23.28 -13.97 28.75
N SER A 74 -22.44 -14.98 28.96
CA SER A 74 -22.90 -16.27 29.46
C SER A 74 -23.57 -16.06 30.81
N PRO A 75 -24.81 -16.52 31.03
CA PRO A 75 -25.38 -16.57 32.37
C PRO A 75 -24.60 -17.62 33.16
N ALA A 76 -23.71 -17.15 34.04
CA ALA A 76 -23.03 -17.98 35.00
C ALA A 76 -24.05 -18.55 35.99
N HIS A 77 -24.18 -19.88 36.01
CA HIS A 77 -24.74 -20.60 37.14
C HIS A 77 -24.00 -20.20 38.41
N ARG A 78 -24.68 -19.54 39.37
CA ARG A 78 -24.22 -19.51 40.76
C ARG A 78 -25.34 -19.97 41.68
N ARG A 79 -25.06 -21.11 42.31
CA ARG A 79 -25.92 -21.85 43.23
C ARG A 79 -26.02 -21.19 44.60
N HIS A 80 -27.10 -21.56 45.32
CA HIS A 80 -27.28 -21.66 46.78
C HIS A 80 -26.92 -20.41 47.62
N ARG A 81 -27.79 -19.91 48.50
CA ARG A 81 -28.27 -20.56 49.72
C ARG A 81 -29.38 -19.71 50.40
N HIS A 82 -30.01 -20.37 51.38
CA HIS A 82 -30.63 -19.87 52.62
C HIS A 82 -32.15 -19.90 52.71
N ALA A 83 -32.64 -20.88 53.49
CA ALA A 83 -33.94 -20.91 54.13
C ALA A 83 -34.12 -19.72 55.09
N PRO A 84 -35.38 -19.37 55.44
CA PRO A 84 -35.80 -19.62 56.82
C PRO A 84 -37.28 -20.06 57.00
N ALA A 85 -37.54 -20.47 58.25
CA ALA A 85 -38.78 -20.81 58.99
C ALA A 85 -40.12 -20.28 58.42
N VAL A 86 -41.26 -20.96 58.57
CA VAL A 86 -41.91 -21.51 59.78
C VAL A 86 -42.86 -22.65 59.42
#